data_AF-A0A960AD75-F1
#
_entry.id   AF-A0A960AD75-F1
#
_cell.length_a   1.000
_cell.length_b   1.000
_cell.length_c   1.000
_cell.angle_alpha   90.00
_cell.angle_beta   90.00
_cell.angle_gamma   90.00
#
_symmetry.space_group_name_H-M   'P 1'
#
loop_
_entity.id
_entity.type
_entity.pdbx_description
1 polymer ?
#
loop_
_entity_poly.entity_id
_entity_poly.type
_entity_poly.pdbx_seq_one_letter_code
_entity_poly.pdbx_strand_id
1 'polypeptide(L)'
;MTSTPGLAAFDVREIPFSYRGSWLDLSPVVGFHETSDVIHLVSHVNGMHAVLRLHPQRAGSTVATTWHADPTRLVWRETDGTGEVAAVFESTTVVRLRGSGLALRIQDAAPGLTSWSGSFLVTDPLDDAGLFSSYETGRRYRIRGLRGSLRVEGDGALGVADRAVVLGADDQPWEATLEEVTSGGTTGPGASTFDELVDRVRAEFGVYLDAVAPWRTDETPAATLATYVLWSATVEPGGFMTRESVLMSKHWMDKLWSWDHCFNALALASGLPELALDQLQAPFDHQDDSGALPDSISHSEVLFNFVKPPVHGWTLRRLRADHDLPLSGSRLREVYDRLARWTRFWLDVRRRPGHELPCYHHGNDSGWDNSTTFDRDRVLESPDLA
;
A
#
# COMPACT_ATOMS: atom_id res chain seq x y z
N MET A 1 -36.30 -4.18 1.22
CA MET A 1 -35.31 -3.17 1.65
C MET A 1 -34.22 -3.93 2.39
N THR A 2 -33.24 -4.45 1.65
CA THR A 2 -32.03 -5.02 2.24
C THR A 2 -31.20 -3.86 2.76
N SER A 3 -31.09 -3.75 4.09
CA SER A 3 -30.13 -2.84 4.71
C SER A 3 -28.75 -3.21 4.18
N THR A 4 -28.06 -2.26 3.56
CA THR A 4 -26.64 -2.41 3.22
C THR A 4 -25.93 -2.76 4.54
N PRO A 5 -25.28 -3.94 4.65
CA PRO A 5 -24.49 -4.24 5.83
C PRO A 5 -23.48 -3.10 6.05
N GLY A 6 -23.36 -2.64 7.30
CA GLY A 6 -22.33 -1.66 7.64
C GLY A 6 -20.95 -2.19 7.22
N LEU A 7 -20.08 -1.31 6.73
CA LEU A 7 -18.72 -1.71 6.39
C LEU A 7 -17.98 -2.15 7.68
N ALA A 8 -17.21 -3.23 7.58
CA ALA A 8 -16.49 -3.77 8.74
C ALA A 8 -15.42 -2.78 9.21
N ALA A 9 -15.51 -2.37 10.47
CA ALA A 9 -14.45 -1.59 11.11
C ALA A 9 -13.22 -2.47 11.36
N PHE A 10 -12.04 -1.86 11.42
CA PHE A 10 -10.76 -2.55 11.68
C PHE A 10 -9.80 -1.69 12.50
N ASP A 11 -8.83 -2.36 13.14
CA ASP A 11 -7.72 -1.68 13.83
C ASP A 11 -6.62 -1.34 12.81
N VAL A 12 -6.25 -0.06 12.74
CA VAL A 12 -5.17 0.42 11.87
C VAL A 12 -3.79 -0.10 12.26
N ARG A 13 -3.64 -0.67 13.47
CA ARG A 13 -2.43 -1.41 13.86
C ARG A 13 -2.29 -2.73 13.13
N GLU A 14 -3.40 -3.31 12.68
CA GLU A 14 -3.41 -4.59 11.96
C GLU A 14 -3.47 -4.39 10.45
N ILE A 15 -4.30 -3.44 9.98
CA ILE A 15 -4.51 -3.17 8.55
C ILE A 15 -4.36 -1.67 8.27
N PRO A 16 -3.48 -1.25 7.35
CA PRO A 16 -3.25 0.16 7.08
C PRO A 16 -4.50 0.81 6.46
N PHE A 17 -4.80 2.06 6.86
CA PHE A 17 -5.88 2.80 6.20
C PHE A 17 -5.38 3.37 4.87
N SER A 18 -5.85 2.79 3.78
CA SER A 18 -5.40 3.12 2.42
C SER A 18 -6.53 3.05 1.40
N TYR A 19 -6.23 3.48 0.18
CA TYR A 19 -7.09 3.50 -0.98
C TYR A 19 -6.46 2.72 -2.15
N ARG A 20 -7.29 2.04 -2.95
CA ARG A 20 -6.82 1.28 -4.12
C ARG A 20 -6.11 2.21 -5.11
N GLY A 21 -4.94 1.79 -5.55
CA GLY A 21 -4.09 2.53 -6.47
C GLY A 21 -3.09 3.45 -5.76
N SER A 22 -3.34 3.83 -4.50
CA SER A 22 -2.45 4.73 -3.78
C SER A 22 -1.15 4.03 -3.38
N TRP A 23 -0.02 4.73 -3.46
CA TRP A 23 1.24 4.32 -2.81
C TRP A 23 1.37 4.85 -1.38
N LEU A 24 0.32 5.47 -0.85
CA LEU A 24 0.26 6.03 0.49
C LEU A 24 -0.63 5.17 1.38
N ASP A 25 -0.43 5.28 2.69
CA ASP A 25 -1.40 4.90 3.70
C ASP A 25 -1.28 5.78 4.96
N LEU A 26 -2.27 5.67 5.83
CA LEU A 26 -2.23 6.20 7.18
C LEU A 26 -2.12 5.02 8.17
N SER A 27 -0.99 4.93 8.86
CA SER A 27 -0.70 3.81 9.75
C SER A 27 0.21 4.20 10.93
N PRO A 28 0.09 3.53 12.09
CA PRO A 28 1.10 3.57 13.15
C PRO A 28 2.30 2.65 12.86
N VAL A 29 2.24 1.78 11.85
CA VAL A 29 3.34 0.89 11.44
C VAL A 29 4.26 1.68 10.51
N VAL A 30 5.51 1.92 10.92
CA VAL A 30 6.38 2.96 10.33
C VAL A 30 7.71 2.46 9.74
N GLY A 31 8.04 1.19 9.96
CA GLY A 31 9.30 0.60 9.51
C GLY A 31 9.18 -0.91 9.48
N PHE A 32 10.26 -1.69 9.64
CA PHE A 32 10.25 -3.15 9.85
C PHE A 32 10.26 -3.48 11.36
N HIS A 33 9.24 -4.16 11.88
CA HIS A 33 8.94 -4.35 13.30
C HIS A 33 8.93 -3.09 14.22
N GLU A 34 8.85 -1.90 13.63
CA GLU A 34 8.69 -0.60 14.27
C GLU A 34 7.25 -0.04 14.19
N THR A 35 6.67 0.25 15.35
CA THR A 35 5.35 0.90 15.49
C THR A 35 5.46 2.21 16.27
N SER A 36 4.55 3.13 15.99
CA SER A 36 4.44 4.46 16.59
C SER A 36 3.14 4.61 17.38
N ASP A 37 3.17 5.40 18.45
CA ASP A 37 1.98 5.76 19.25
C ASP A 37 1.08 6.81 18.55
N VAL A 38 1.52 7.32 17.40
CA VAL A 38 0.77 8.23 16.54
C VAL A 38 0.67 7.66 15.13
N ILE A 39 -0.37 8.09 14.39
CA ILE A 39 -0.52 7.76 12.97
C ILE A 39 0.44 8.61 12.14
N HIS A 40 1.01 7.98 11.12
CA HIS A 40 1.83 8.65 10.12
C HIS A 40 1.16 8.57 8.75
N LEU A 41 1.45 9.54 7.88
CA LEU A 41 1.43 9.31 6.45
C LEU A 41 2.66 8.48 6.11
N VAL A 42 2.44 7.27 5.62
CA VAL A 42 3.49 6.36 5.15
C VAL A 42 3.44 6.32 3.63
N SER A 43 4.58 6.48 2.98
CA SER A 43 4.73 6.31 1.53
C SER A 43 5.48 5.03 1.25
N HIS A 44 5.05 4.32 0.21
CA HIS A 44 5.69 3.12 -0.33
C HIS A 44 6.46 3.42 -1.63
N VAL A 45 6.61 4.71 -1.96
CA VAL A 45 7.44 5.20 -3.05
C VAL A 45 8.89 5.18 -2.60
N ASN A 46 9.73 4.47 -3.35
CA ASN A 46 11.15 4.25 -3.05
C ASN A 46 11.39 3.49 -1.72
N GLY A 47 10.47 2.59 -1.37
CA GLY A 47 10.45 1.83 -0.12
C GLY A 47 9.42 2.37 0.86
N MET A 48 9.28 1.69 2.00
CA MET A 48 8.38 2.07 3.09
C MET A 48 9.00 3.17 3.96
N HIS A 49 8.42 4.38 3.92
CA HIS A 49 8.90 5.56 4.64
C HIS A 49 7.76 6.24 5.39
N ALA A 50 7.86 6.34 6.71
CA ALA A 50 7.03 7.26 7.47
C ALA A 50 7.48 8.70 7.17
N VAL A 51 6.57 9.50 6.60
CA VAL A 51 6.89 10.84 6.10
C VAL A 51 6.44 11.92 7.08
N LEU A 52 5.18 11.85 7.52
CA LEU A 52 4.57 12.90 8.34
C LEU A 52 3.84 12.27 9.53
N ARG A 53 4.10 12.76 10.74
CA ARG A 53 3.35 12.43 11.96
C ARG A 53 2.10 13.28 12.08
N LEU A 54 0.98 12.66 12.41
CA LEU A 54 -0.32 13.33 12.60
C LEU A 54 -0.66 13.39 14.10
N HIS A 55 -0.55 14.58 14.70
CA HIS A 55 -0.81 14.81 16.12
C HIS A 55 -2.08 15.64 16.33
N PRO A 56 -3.20 15.04 16.76
CA PRO A 56 -4.34 15.81 17.23
C PRO A 56 -3.95 16.68 18.44
N GLN A 57 -4.36 17.94 18.46
CA GLN A 57 -3.99 18.90 19.49
C GLN A 57 -5.19 19.70 20.03
N ARG A 58 -5.06 20.15 21.28
CA ARG A 58 -5.92 21.14 21.92
C ARG A 58 -5.05 22.17 22.63
N ALA A 59 -5.31 23.45 22.39
CA ALA A 59 -4.52 24.56 22.94
C ALA A 59 -3.00 24.35 22.77
N GLY A 60 -2.58 23.84 21.60
CA GLY A 60 -1.17 23.57 21.26
C GLY A 60 -0.54 22.33 21.91
N SER A 61 -1.27 21.59 22.74
CA SER A 61 -0.79 20.35 23.36
C SER A 61 -1.41 19.13 22.67
N THR A 62 -0.60 18.08 22.44
CA THR A 62 -1.09 16.81 21.89
C THR A 62 -2.06 16.14 22.85
N VAL A 63 -3.19 15.68 22.32
CA VAL A 63 -4.21 14.95 23.08
C VAL A 63 -4.17 13.46 22.76
N ALA A 64 -4.52 12.63 23.74
CA ALA A 64 -4.70 11.20 23.52
C ALA A 64 -6.01 10.95 22.75
N THR A 65 -5.95 10.10 21.72
CA THR A 65 -7.11 9.76 20.89
C THR A 65 -7.19 8.26 20.65
N THR A 66 -8.40 7.73 20.51
CA THR A 66 -8.63 6.40 19.94
C THR A 66 -8.82 6.50 18.42
N TRP A 67 -8.40 5.47 17.70
CA TRP A 67 -8.53 5.40 16.25
C TRP A 67 -9.65 4.45 15.85
N HIS A 68 -10.49 4.91 14.93
CA HIS A 68 -11.57 4.12 14.35
C HIS A 68 -11.44 4.19 12.84
N ALA A 69 -11.31 3.03 12.19
CA ALA A 69 -11.25 2.95 10.74
C ALA A 69 -12.34 2.02 10.20
N ASP A 70 -12.87 2.42 9.05
CA ASP A 70 -13.58 1.56 8.12
C ASP A 70 -13.01 1.85 6.72
N PRO A 71 -13.41 1.12 5.65
CA PRO A 71 -12.89 1.33 4.31
C PRO A 71 -13.03 2.74 3.73
N THR A 72 -13.85 3.60 4.35
CA THR A 72 -14.19 4.93 3.84
C THR A 72 -13.48 6.05 4.57
N ARG A 73 -13.16 5.88 5.86
CA ARG A 73 -12.52 6.93 6.65
C ARG A 73 -11.76 6.39 7.86
N LEU A 74 -10.75 7.15 8.26
CA LEU A 74 -10.05 7.03 9.54
C LEU A 74 -10.44 8.20 10.43
N VAL A 75 -10.74 7.93 11.70
CA VAL A 75 -11.15 8.94 12.69
C VAL A 75 -10.29 8.84 13.93
N TRP A 76 -9.69 9.97 14.33
CA TRP A 76 -9.13 10.20 15.66
C TRP A 76 -10.23 10.79 16.53
N ARG A 77 -10.59 10.11 17.61
CA ARG A 77 -11.58 10.60 18.56
C ARG A 77 -10.96 10.78 19.92
N GLU A 78 -11.18 11.93 20.54
CA GLU A 78 -10.77 12.16 21.92
C GLU A 78 -11.59 11.27 22.87
N THR A 79 -10.98 10.77 23.93
CA THR A 79 -11.60 9.81 24.86
C THR A 79 -12.90 10.33 25.50
N ASP A 80 -13.02 11.65 25.69
CA ASP A 80 -14.22 12.30 26.25
C ASP A 80 -15.26 12.69 25.18
N GLY A 81 -14.97 12.47 23.89
CA GLY A 81 -15.84 12.77 22.76
C GLY A 81 -15.95 14.25 22.41
N THR A 82 -15.13 15.13 22.99
CA THR A 82 -15.25 16.59 22.81
C THR A 82 -14.62 17.12 21.53
N GLY A 83 -13.81 16.31 20.84
CA GLY A 83 -13.35 16.64 19.50
C GLY A 83 -12.90 15.45 18.67
N GLU A 84 -12.85 15.66 17.36
CA GLU A 84 -12.47 14.65 16.38
C GLU A 84 -11.69 15.24 15.22
N VAL A 85 -10.84 14.40 14.63
CA VAL A 85 -10.20 14.59 13.33
C VAL A 85 -10.56 13.39 12.47
N ALA A 86 -10.80 13.59 11.18
CA ALA A 86 -11.11 12.53 10.24
C ALA A 86 -10.31 12.68 8.94
N ALA A 87 -9.99 11.55 8.31
CA ALA A 87 -9.31 11.45 7.04
C ALA A 87 -10.10 10.57 6.05
N VAL A 88 -10.11 10.96 4.78
CA VAL A 88 -10.63 10.16 3.65
C VAL A 88 -9.71 10.37 2.44
N PHE A 89 -9.48 9.33 1.65
CA PHE A 89 -8.74 9.48 0.39
C PHE A 89 -9.62 10.15 -0.67
N GLU A 90 -9.19 11.30 -1.17
CA GLU A 90 -9.81 12.02 -2.27
C GLU A 90 -9.38 11.43 -3.63
N SER A 91 -8.13 10.96 -3.72
CA SER A 91 -7.56 10.27 -4.88
C SER A 91 -6.44 9.31 -4.45
N THR A 92 -5.69 8.73 -5.39
CA THR A 92 -4.50 7.91 -5.09
C THR A 92 -3.35 8.70 -4.46
N THR A 93 -3.36 10.03 -4.56
CA THR A 93 -2.28 10.90 -4.04
C THR A 93 -2.77 11.97 -3.06
N VAL A 94 -4.08 12.11 -2.85
CA VAL A 94 -4.67 13.16 -2.00
C VAL A 94 -5.45 12.53 -0.84
N VAL A 95 -5.09 12.93 0.38
CA VAL A 95 -5.86 12.68 1.60
C VAL A 95 -6.57 13.97 2.00
N ARG A 96 -7.90 13.91 2.13
CA ARG A 96 -8.72 14.97 2.69
C ARG A 96 -8.79 14.84 4.20
N LEU A 97 -8.55 15.93 4.92
CA LEU A 97 -8.55 16.01 6.38
C LEU A 97 -9.61 17.00 6.84
N ARG A 98 -10.34 16.66 7.89
CA ARG A 98 -11.33 17.54 8.54
C ARG A 98 -11.21 17.42 10.06
N GLY A 99 -11.38 18.51 10.79
CA GLY A 99 -11.41 18.47 12.25
C GLY A 99 -12.43 19.42 12.86
N SER A 100 -12.91 19.06 14.06
CA SER A 100 -13.82 19.84 14.89
C SER A 100 -13.48 19.61 16.36
N GLY A 101 -13.28 20.68 17.13
CA GLY A 101 -12.90 20.60 18.55
C GLY A 101 -11.46 20.14 18.82
N LEU A 102 -10.70 19.82 17.77
CA LEU A 102 -9.27 19.51 17.78
C LEU A 102 -8.56 20.17 16.60
N ALA A 103 -7.38 20.71 16.85
CA ALA A 103 -6.40 21.04 15.83
C ALA A 103 -5.66 19.78 15.38
N LEU A 104 -4.97 19.84 14.24
CA LEU A 104 -4.06 18.78 13.80
C LEU A 104 -2.69 19.39 13.49
N ARG A 105 -1.65 18.92 14.18
CA ARG A 105 -0.26 19.25 13.87
C ARG A 105 0.35 18.12 13.05
N ILE A 106 0.70 18.42 11.81
CA ILE A 106 1.33 17.52 10.85
C ILE A 106 2.82 17.84 10.81
N GLN A 107 3.66 16.95 11.33
CA GLN A 107 5.09 17.18 11.54
C GLN A 107 5.94 16.24 10.70
N ASP A 108 7.12 16.67 10.24
CA ASP A 108 8.14 15.76 9.68
C ASP A 108 8.41 14.56 10.62
N ALA A 109 8.37 13.35 10.07
CA ALA A 109 8.67 12.14 10.83
C ALA A 109 10.18 12.01 11.12
N ALA A 110 11.05 12.59 10.29
CA ALA A 110 12.48 12.59 10.57
C ALA A 110 12.82 13.58 11.71
N PRO A 111 13.77 13.24 12.61
CA PRO A 111 14.18 14.11 13.71
C PRO A 111 14.97 15.35 13.26
N GLY A 112 15.45 15.37 12.02
CA GLY A 112 16.24 16.47 11.46
C GLY A 112 16.45 16.32 9.96
N LEU A 113 16.77 17.43 9.30
CA LEU A 113 17.14 17.48 7.89
C LEU A 113 18.65 17.25 7.74
N THR A 114 19.03 16.28 6.92
CA THR A 114 20.43 16.03 6.53
C THR A 114 20.58 16.16 5.01
N SER A 115 21.78 15.88 4.49
CA SER A 115 22.00 15.81 3.04
C SER A 115 21.34 14.61 2.36
N TRP A 116 20.79 13.66 3.13
CA TRP A 116 20.29 12.39 2.61
C TRP A 116 18.95 11.95 3.22
N SER A 117 18.41 12.68 4.20
CA SER A 117 17.21 12.30 4.95
C SER A 117 16.47 13.52 5.51
N GLY A 118 15.20 13.33 5.82
CA GLY A 118 14.27 14.31 6.37
C GLY A 118 13.61 15.19 5.32
N SER A 119 12.67 16.03 5.79
CA SER A 119 11.83 16.81 4.89
C SER A 119 12.05 18.31 4.99
N PHE A 120 12.55 18.97 3.94
CA PHE A 120 12.62 20.44 3.95
C PHE A 120 11.21 21.02 3.84
N LEU A 121 10.85 21.98 4.69
CA LEU A 121 9.52 22.61 4.73
C LEU A 121 9.63 24.08 4.31
N VAL A 122 8.75 24.48 3.38
CA VAL A 122 8.55 25.89 3.00
C VAL A 122 7.08 26.26 3.02
N THR A 123 6.78 27.53 3.28
CA THR A 123 5.48 28.12 2.92
C THR A 123 5.50 28.45 1.43
N ASP A 124 4.58 27.88 0.66
CA ASP A 124 4.49 28.13 -0.77
C ASP A 124 3.98 29.57 -1.03
N PRO A 125 4.74 30.43 -1.72
CA PRO A 125 4.37 31.82 -1.94
C PRO A 125 3.15 32.00 -2.86
N LEU A 126 2.64 30.95 -3.49
CA LEU A 126 1.47 31.02 -4.37
C LEU A 126 0.15 31.08 -3.60
N ASP A 127 0.04 30.35 -2.49
CA ASP A 127 -1.22 30.17 -1.77
C ASP A 127 -1.06 29.88 -0.27
N ASP A 128 0.13 30.15 0.29
CA ASP A 128 0.49 29.94 1.69
C ASP A 128 0.36 28.48 2.18
N ALA A 129 0.30 27.50 1.26
CA ALA A 129 0.31 26.08 1.61
C ALA A 129 1.66 25.66 2.20
N GLY A 130 1.64 24.72 3.16
CA GLY A 130 2.87 24.09 3.63
C GLY A 130 3.35 23.05 2.62
N LEU A 131 4.63 23.07 2.27
CA LEU A 131 5.22 22.14 1.31
C LEU A 131 6.44 21.45 1.90
N PHE A 132 6.31 20.17 2.24
CA PHE A 132 7.42 19.30 2.61
C PHE A 132 8.08 18.72 1.38
N SER A 133 9.40 18.66 1.33
CA SER A 133 10.19 17.96 0.31
C SER A 133 11.01 16.86 0.99
N SER A 134 10.58 15.60 0.84
CA SER A 134 11.22 14.44 1.48
C SER A 134 12.36 13.91 0.62
N TYR A 135 13.50 13.66 1.25
CA TYR A 135 14.63 12.99 0.61
C TYR A 135 14.37 11.50 0.39
N GLU A 136 13.71 10.84 1.34
CA GLU A 136 13.45 9.40 1.36
C GLU A 136 12.61 8.97 0.15
N THR A 137 11.49 9.66 -0.07
CA THR A 137 10.55 9.30 -1.13
C THR A 137 10.89 9.99 -2.45
N GLY A 138 11.70 11.04 -2.42
CA GLY A 138 11.95 11.91 -3.58
C GLY A 138 10.69 12.66 -4.04
N ARG A 139 9.66 12.73 -3.17
CA ARG A 139 8.38 13.41 -3.42
C ARG A 139 8.24 14.63 -2.54
N ARG A 140 7.21 15.42 -2.85
CA ARG A 140 6.79 16.54 -2.01
C ARG A 140 5.40 16.30 -1.47
N TYR A 141 5.11 16.84 -0.30
CA TYR A 141 3.83 16.70 0.38
C TYR A 141 3.28 18.10 0.66
N ARG A 142 2.23 18.46 -0.07
CA ARG A 142 1.58 19.76 0.04
C ARG A 142 0.39 19.69 0.98
N ILE A 143 0.30 20.63 1.90
CA ILE A 143 -0.83 20.79 2.82
C ILE A 143 -1.50 22.12 2.54
N ARG A 144 -2.73 22.07 2.02
CA ARG A 144 -3.52 23.25 1.65
C ARG A 144 -4.73 23.36 2.56
N GLY A 145 -4.90 24.52 3.21
CA GLY A 145 -6.12 24.84 3.95
C GLY A 145 -7.27 25.16 3.00
N LEU A 146 -8.45 24.58 3.24
CA LEU A 146 -9.68 24.87 2.50
C LEU A 146 -10.66 25.67 3.36
N ARG A 147 -10.65 25.40 4.67
CA ARG A 147 -11.42 26.10 5.69
C ARG A 147 -10.65 26.10 7.00
N GLY A 148 -10.80 27.16 7.78
CA GLY A 148 -10.17 27.32 9.08
C GLY A 148 -8.73 27.82 8.96
N SER A 149 -8.03 27.86 10.09
CA SER A 149 -6.64 28.33 10.14
C SER A 149 -5.64 27.29 9.67
N LEU A 150 -4.57 27.75 9.02
CA LEU A 150 -3.35 27.00 8.72
C LEU A 150 -2.15 27.84 9.17
N ARG A 151 -1.20 27.22 9.85
CA ARG A 151 0.05 27.87 10.29
C ARG A 151 1.24 26.94 10.04
N VAL A 152 2.29 27.47 9.41
CA VAL A 152 3.56 26.76 9.19
C VAL A 152 4.52 27.07 10.35
N GLU A 153 5.19 26.03 10.86
CA GLU A 153 6.22 26.08 11.89
C GLU A 153 7.54 25.58 11.31
N GLY A 154 8.64 26.32 11.52
CA GLY A 154 9.96 25.91 11.02
C GLY A 154 10.16 26.11 9.52
N ASP A 155 9.47 27.10 8.94
CA ASP A 155 9.66 27.49 7.53
C ASP A 155 11.14 27.78 7.23
N GLY A 156 11.69 27.07 6.25
CA GLY A 156 13.08 27.22 5.85
C GLY A 156 14.12 26.72 6.86
N ALA A 157 13.69 26.07 7.95
CA ALA A 157 14.60 25.56 8.97
C ALA A 157 15.48 24.41 8.42
N LEU A 158 16.75 24.40 8.83
CA LEU A 158 17.75 23.42 8.43
C LEU A 158 18.27 22.63 9.65
N GLY A 159 18.81 21.44 9.42
CA GLY A 159 19.35 20.61 10.49
C GLY A 159 18.28 20.07 11.43
N VAL A 160 18.57 20.01 12.72
CA VAL A 160 17.63 19.56 13.75
C VAL A 160 16.72 20.73 14.13
N ALA A 161 15.47 20.68 13.65
CA ALA A 161 14.44 21.67 13.93
C ALA A 161 13.05 21.06 13.77
N ASP A 162 12.10 21.55 14.56
CA ASP A 162 10.68 21.28 14.36
C ASP A 162 10.21 21.89 13.05
N ARG A 163 9.59 21.06 12.21
CA ARG A 163 8.99 21.43 10.92
C ARG A 163 7.60 20.84 10.89
N ALA A 164 6.59 21.70 10.93
CA ALA A 164 5.20 21.27 11.02
C ALA A 164 4.23 22.23 10.35
N VAL A 165 3.06 21.70 9.99
CA VAL A 165 1.87 22.48 9.61
C VAL A 165 0.79 22.22 10.65
N VAL A 166 0.25 23.28 11.23
CA VAL A 166 -0.83 23.22 12.23
C VAL A 166 -2.11 23.70 11.60
N LEU A 167 -3.13 22.83 11.59
CA LEU A 167 -4.46 23.09 11.07
C LEU A 167 -5.44 23.32 12.23
N GLY A 168 -6.29 24.35 12.14
CA GLY A 168 -7.38 24.56 13.09
C GLY A 168 -6.98 25.01 14.50
N ALA A 169 -5.90 25.79 14.62
CA ALA A 169 -5.43 26.31 15.92
C ALA A 169 -6.33 27.41 16.51
N ASP A 170 -7.34 27.86 15.78
CA ASP A 170 -8.32 28.89 16.13
C ASP A 170 -9.62 28.34 16.73
N ASP A 171 -9.63 27.05 17.09
CA ASP A 171 -10.77 26.31 17.66
C ASP A 171 -12.03 26.31 16.76
N GLN A 172 -11.88 26.66 15.47
CA GLN A 172 -12.94 26.58 14.47
C GLN A 172 -12.87 25.24 13.71
N PRO A 173 -14.01 24.73 13.20
CA PRO A 173 -13.99 23.60 12.27
C PRO A 173 -13.14 23.93 11.03
N TRP A 174 -12.27 23.00 10.66
CA TRP A 174 -11.29 23.17 9.60
C TRP A 174 -11.30 21.99 8.62
N GLU A 175 -10.83 22.25 7.41
CA GLU A 175 -10.71 21.24 6.35
C GLU A 175 -9.48 21.56 5.50
N ALA A 176 -8.72 20.53 5.13
CA ALA A 176 -7.47 20.67 4.39
C ALA A 176 -7.24 19.47 3.46
N THR A 177 -6.40 19.65 2.45
CA THR A 177 -5.83 18.54 1.66
C THR A 177 -4.38 18.31 2.05
N LEU A 178 -3.98 17.04 2.10
CA LEU A 178 -2.59 16.57 2.15
C LEU A 178 -2.34 15.78 0.86
N GLU A 179 -1.52 16.33 -0.04
CA GLU A 179 -1.31 15.82 -1.40
C GLU A 179 0.16 15.45 -1.60
N GLU A 180 0.43 14.24 -2.09
CA GLU A 180 1.74 13.89 -2.68
C GLU A 180 1.84 14.48 -4.09
N VAL A 181 2.86 15.33 -4.31
CA VAL A 181 3.11 16.00 -5.59
C VAL A 181 4.53 15.74 -6.09
N THR A 182 4.67 15.83 -7.41
CA THR A 182 5.97 15.84 -8.08
C THR A 182 6.42 17.27 -8.40
N SER A 183 7.53 17.44 -9.11
CA SER A 183 8.02 18.77 -9.52
C SER A 183 7.07 19.51 -10.47
N GLY A 184 6.12 18.81 -11.11
CA GLY A 184 5.37 19.30 -12.27
C GLY A 184 4.01 19.96 -12.01
N GLY A 185 3.50 19.95 -10.77
CA GLY A 185 2.25 20.66 -10.46
C GLY A 185 1.43 20.02 -9.34
N THR A 186 0.51 20.82 -8.81
CA THR A 186 -0.47 20.43 -7.80
C THR A 186 -1.81 20.19 -8.49
N THR A 187 -2.59 19.23 -8.03
CA THR A 187 -4.03 19.27 -8.30
C THR A 187 -4.63 20.44 -7.50
N GLY A 188 -5.47 21.24 -8.16
CA GLY A 188 -6.28 22.22 -7.43
C GLY A 188 -7.20 21.49 -6.44
N PRO A 189 -7.70 22.14 -5.39
CA PRO A 189 -8.64 21.48 -4.48
C PRO A 189 -9.85 20.97 -5.25
N GLY A 190 -10.21 19.70 -5.05
CA GLY A 190 -11.41 19.13 -5.65
C GLY A 190 -12.66 19.87 -5.18
N ALA A 191 -13.68 19.91 -6.05
CA ALA A 191 -14.94 20.60 -5.77
C ALA A 191 -15.82 19.86 -4.74
N SER A 192 -15.52 18.59 -4.45
CA SER A 192 -16.29 17.76 -3.53
C SER A 192 -16.05 18.13 -2.07
N THR A 193 -17.12 18.00 -1.28
CA THR A 193 -17.08 18.10 0.18
C THR A 193 -16.54 16.82 0.81
N PHE A 194 -16.07 16.88 2.06
CA PHE A 194 -15.60 15.70 2.79
C PHE A 194 -16.63 14.56 2.82
N ASP A 195 -17.90 14.85 3.06
CA ASP A 195 -18.94 13.81 3.19
C ASP A 195 -19.29 13.19 1.81
N GLU A 196 -19.26 13.98 0.73
CA GLU A 196 -19.37 13.44 -0.64
C GLU A 196 -18.20 12.52 -0.99
N LEU A 197 -16.98 12.81 -0.51
CA LEU A 197 -15.82 11.93 -0.70
C LEU A 197 -15.99 10.61 0.07
N VAL A 198 -16.51 10.65 1.30
CA VAL A 198 -16.83 9.44 2.07
C VAL A 198 -17.86 8.57 1.34
N ASP A 199 -18.91 9.18 0.80
CA ASP A 199 -19.95 8.47 0.05
C ASP A 199 -19.42 7.91 -1.27
N ARG A 200 -18.53 8.64 -1.96
CA ARG A 200 -17.85 8.16 -3.16
C ARG A 200 -16.97 6.94 -2.84
N VAL A 201 -16.10 7.02 -1.83
CA VAL A 201 -15.24 5.88 -1.44
C VAL A 201 -16.09 4.69 -1.00
N ARG A 202 -17.22 4.94 -0.31
CA ARG A 202 -18.19 3.88 0.04
C ARG A 202 -18.74 3.18 -1.19
N ALA A 203 -19.15 3.94 -2.21
CA ALA A 203 -19.67 3.38 -3.45
C ALA A 203 -18.59 2.60 -4.22
N GLU A 204 -17.40 3.15 -4.37
CA GLU A 204 -16.26 2.51 -5.06
C GLU A 204 -15.83 1.21 -4.37
N PHE A 205 -15.67 1.23 -3.05
CA PHE A 205 -15.36 0.03 -2.28
C PHE A 205 -16.50 -0.99 -2.34
N GLY A 206 -17.76 -0.53 -2.33
CA GLY A 206 -18.92 -1.40 -2.52
C GLY A 206 -18.90 -2.14 -3.85
N VAL A 207 -18.60 -1.45 -4.95
CA VAL A 207 -18.43 -2.05 -6.29
C VAL A 207 -17.28 -3.05 -6.29
N TYR A 208 -16.14 -2.71 -5.69
CA TYR A 208 -15.00 -3.64 -5.60
C TYR A 208 -15.32 -4.87 -4.75
N LEU A 209 -16.01 -4.68 -3.63
CA LEU A 209 -16.48 -5.76 -2.76
C LEU A 209 -17.44 -6.70 -3.46
N ASP A 210 -18.38 -6.16 -4.25
CA ASP A 210 -19.29 -6.94 -5.06
C ASP A 210 -18.58 -7.70 -6.20
N ALA A 211 -17.49 -7.16 -6.74
CA ALA A 211 -16.69 -7.83 -7.76
C ALA A 211 -15.84 -8.98 -7.17
N VAL A 212 -15.13 -8.74 -6.07
CA VAL A 212 -14.18 -9.69 -5.48
C VAL A 212 -14.88 -10.74 -4.62
N ALA A 213 -15.92 -10.36 -3.87
CA ALA A 213 -16.67 -11.24 -2.99
C ALA A 213 -18.19 -11.17 -3.24
N PRO A 214 -18.66 -11.50 -4.46
CA PRO A 214 -20.10 -11.56 -4.75
C PRO A 214 -20.82 -12.67 -3.97
N TRP A 215 -20.07 -13.67 -3.53
CA TRP A 215 -20.54 -14.85 -2.79
C TRP A 215 -20.70 -14.60 -1.29
N ARG A 216 -20.31 -13.42 -0.79
CA ARG A 216 -20.34 -13.13 0.66
C ARG A 216 -21.76 -13.18 1.21
N THR A 217 -21.88 -13.74 2.40
CA THR A 217 -23.11 -13.77 3.20
C THR A 217 -22.78 -13.47 4.66
N ASP A 218 -23.79 -13.45 5.53
CA ASP A 218 -23.59 -13.33 6.98
C ASP A 218 -22.77 -14.51 7.56
N GLU A 219 -22.68 -15.65 6.84
CA GLU A 219 -21.86 -16.81 7.21
C GLU A 219 -20.37 -16.64 6.85
N THR A 220 -20.02 -15.60 6.08
CA THR A 220 -18.65 -15.28 5.68
C THR A 220 -18.21 -13.91 6.22
N PRO A 221 -18.18 -13.70 7.55
CA PRO A 221 -18.00 -12.39 8.15
C PRO A 221 -16.65 -11.73 7.83
N ALA A 222 -15.63 -12.53 7.48
CA ALA A 222 -14.31 -12.04 7.10
C ALA A 222 -14.20 -11.52 5.67
N ALA A 223 -15.17 -11.80 4.79
CA ALA A 223 -15.06 -11.51 3.35
C ALA A 223 -14.88 -10.01 3.06
N THR A 224 -15.62 -9.15 3.76
CA THR A 224 -15.51 -7.69 3.63
C THR A 224 -14.12 -7.20 4.03
N LEU A 225 -13.60 -7.69 5.16
CA LEU A 225 -12.29 -7.27 5.65
C LEU A 225 -11.15 -7.80 4.77
N ALA A 226 -11.19 -9.06 4.36
CA ALA A 226 -10.22 -9.64 3.44
C ALA A 226 -10.18 -8.90 2.10
N THR A 227 -11.35 -8.48 1.61
CA THR A 227 -11.42 -7.66 0.39
C THR A 227 -10.84 -6.27 0.61
N TYR A 228 -11.02 -5.69 1.80
CA TYR A 228 -10.36 -4.43 2.16
C TYR A 228 -8.84 -4.56 2.25
N VAL A 229 -8.31 -5.69 2.71
CA VAL A 229 -6.85 -5.96 2.69
C VAL A 229 -6.32 -5.92 1.24
N LEU A 230 -7.01 -6.56 0.29
CA LEU A 230 -6.65 -6.47 -1.13
C LEU A 230 -6.76 -5.03 -1.66
N TRP A 231 -7.86 -4.33 -1.35
CA TRP A 231 -8.10 -2.94 -1.76
C TRP A 231 -6.99 -2.00 -1.27
N SER A 232 -6.67 -2.05 0.02
CA SER A 232 -5.70 -1.17 0.68
C SER A 232 -4.26 -1.42 0.19
N ALA A 233 -3.92 -2.66 -0.17
CA ALA A 233 -2.61 -3.05 -0.67
C ALA A 233 -2.48 -2.99 -2.21
N THR A 234 -3.55 -2.69 -2.94
CA THR A 234 -3.49 -2.50 -4.40
C THR A 234 -2.88 -1.15 -4.72
N VAL A 235 -1.83 -1.12 -5.54
CA VAL A 235 -1.11 0.08 -5.98
C VAL A 235 -1.20 0.24 -7.49
N GLU A 236 -1.24 1.50 -7.95
CA GLU A 236 -1.18 1.83 -9.37
C GLU A 236 0.25 1.60 -9.91
N PRO A 237 0.44 1.44 -11.23
CA PRO A 237 1.77 1.32 -11.81
C PRO A 237 2.71 2.46 -11.36
N GLY A 238 3.90 2.11 -10.88
CA GLY A 238 4.88 3.05 -10.36
C GLY A 238 6.27 2.42 -10.27
N GLY A 239 7.30 3.17 -10.69
CA GLY A 239 8.68 2.71 -10.68
C GLY A 239 8.88 1.41 -11.47
N PHE A 240 9.39 0.35 -10.84
CA PHE A 240 9.55 -0.97 -11.47
C PHE A 240 8.24 -1.79 -11.53
N MET A 241 7.19 -1.37 -10.84
CA MET A 241 5.88 -2.02 -10.93
C MET A 241 5.09 -1.45 -12.11
N THR A 242 5.15 -2.10 -13.27
CA THR A 242 4.54 -1.61 -14.52
C THR A 242 3.06 -1.93 -14.67
N ARG A 243 2.48 -2.67 -13.72
CA ARG A 243 1.09 -3.11 -13.69
C ARG A 243 0.43 -2.67 -12.39
N GLU A 244 -0.89 -2.51 -12.39
CA GLU A 244 -1.63 -2.44 -11.13
C GLU A 244 -1.39 -3.76 -10.39
N SER A 245 -1.04 -3.69 -9.10
CA SER A 245 -0.61 -4.87 -8.36
C SER A 245 -0.99 -4.79 -6.90
N VAL A 246 -1.30 -5.95 -6.31
CA VAL A 246 -1.52 -6.12 -4.88
C VAL A 246 -0.19 -6.47 -4.23
N LEU A 247 0.29 -5.56 -3.38
CA LEU A 247 1.41 -5.81 -2.47
C LEU A 247 0.98 -6.81 -1.39
N MET A 248 1.94 -7.50 -0.75
CA MET A 248 1.60 -8.43 0.32
C MET A 248 1.05 -7.71 1.54
N SER A 249 1.65 -6.58 1.90
CA SER A 249 1.08 -5.69 2.91
C SER A 249 1.79 -4.34 2.88
N LYS A 250 1.04 -3.26 3.03
CA LYS A 250 1.65 -1.95 3.36
C LYS A 250 2.16 -1.88 4.82
N HIS A 251 1.92 -2.92 5.61
CA HIS A 251 2.64 -3.15 6.85
C HIS A 251 3.81 -4.10 6.57
N TRP A 252 5.05 -3.61 6.67
CA TRP A 252 6.31 -4.36 6.67
C TRP A 252 6.70 -5.09 5.37
N MET A 253 5.74 -5.58 4.58
CA MET A 253 5.93 -6.40 3.38
C MET A 253 5.42 -5.66 2.14
N ASP A 254 6.00 -4.49 1.87
CA ASP A 254 5.58 -3.49 0.86
C ASP A 254 5.94 -3.84 -0.59
N LYS A 255 6.08 -5.14 -0.89
CA LYS A 255 6.50 -5.64 -2.21
C LYS A 255 5.49 -6.64 -2.77
N LEU A 256 5.66 -6.96 -4.03
CA LEU A 256 5.10 -8.15 -4.66
C LEU A 256 6.16 -9.28 -4.62
N TRP A 257 5.82 -10.47 -4.14
CA TRP A 257 6.67 -11.67 -4.09
C TRP A 257 6.14 -12.71 -5.08
N SER A 258 7.06 -13.38 -5.78
CA SER A 258 6.78 -14.26 -6.93
C SER A 258 6.14 -15.62 -6.60
N TRP A 259 5.47 -15.74 -5.45
CA TRP A 259 4.55 -16.83 -5.12
C TRP A 259 3.23 -16.30 -4.57
N ASP A 260 3.26 -15.39 -3.60
CA ASP A 260 2.07 -14.82 -2.96
C ASP A 260 1.15 -14.12 -3.98
N HIS A 261 1.73 -13.44 -4.96
CA HIS A 261 0.99 -12.79 -6.04
C HIS A 261 0.06 -13.75 -6.81
N CYS A 262 0.38 -15.05 -6.88
CA CYS A 262 -0.48 -16.04 -7.52
C CYS A 262 -1.79 -16.24 -6.75
N PHE A 263 -1.78 -16.17 -5.42
CA PHE A 263 -2.99 -16.30 -4.60
C PHE A 263 -3.82 -15.02 -4.63
N ASN A 264 -3.16 -13.85 -4.64
CA ASN A 264 -3.83 -12.57 -4.89
C ASN A 264 -4.53 -12.60 -6.25
N ALA A 265 -3.89 -13.12 -7.30
CA ALA A 265 -4.50 -13.27 -8.62
C ALA A 265 -5.78 -14.14 -8.57
N LEU A 266 -5.75 -15.26 -7.85
CA LEU A 266 -6.94 -16.12 -7.67
C LEU A 266 -8.07 -15.39 -6.94
N ALA A 267 -7.76 -14.61 -5.91
CA ALA A 267 -8.75 -13.86 -5.15
C ALA A 267 -9.46 -12.79 -6.00
N LEU A 268 -8.77 -12.21 -6.98
CA LEU A 268 -9.29 -11.13 -7.83
C LEU A 268 -10.11 -11.64 -9.02
N ALA A 269 -9.91 -12.89 -9.41
CA ALA A 269 -10.34 -13.42 -10.71
C ALA A 269 -11.86 -13.47 -10.92
N SER A 270 -12.65 -13.55 -9.84
CA SER A 270 -14.11 -13.65 -9.94
C SER A 270 -14.78 -12.41 -10.53
N GLY A 271 -14.24 -11.22 -10.27
CA GLY A 271 -14.82 -9.97 -10.74
C GLY A 271 -13.83 -8.98 -11.36
N LEU A 272 -12.54 -9.24 -11.26
CA LEU A 272 -11.48 -8.39 -11.81
C LEU A 272 -10.47 -9.24 -12.63
N PRO A 273 -10.91 -9.93 -13.70
CA PRO A 273 -10.07 -10.88 -14.43
C PRO A 273 -8.88 -10.26 -15.15
N GLU A 274 -8.97 -9.00 -15.59
CA GLU A 274 -7.81 -8.25 -16.12
C GLU A 274 -6.77 -8.01 -15.03
N LEU A 275 -7.19 -7.52 -13.85
CA LEU A 275 -6.28 -7.31 -12.72
C LEU A 275 -5.69 -8.62 -12.20
N ALA A 276 -6.47 -9.70 -12.17
CA ALA A 276 -5.96 -11.02 -11.82
C ALA A 276 -4.86 -11.49 -12.77
N LEU A 277 -5.02 -11.24 -14.08
CA LEU A 277 -4.01 -11.58 -15.08
C LEU A 277 -2.81 -10.65 -14.99
N ASP A 278 -3.00 -9.36 -14.75
CA ASP A 278 -1.92 -8.41 -14.51
C ASP A 278 -1.11 -8.77 -13.27
N GLN A 279 -1.79 -9.11 -12.17
CA GLN A 279 -1.16 -9.61 -10.95
C GLN A 279 -0.27 -10.81 -11.25
N LEU A 280 -0.78 -11.84 -11.96
CA LEU A 280 -0.02 -13.03 -12.35
C LEU A 280 1.16 -12.70 -13.27
N GLN A 281 1.04 -11.70 -14.15
CA GLN A 281 2.05 -11.35 -15.13
C GLN A 281 3.13 -10.40 -14.59
N ALA A 282 2.90 -9.70 -13.47
CA ALA A 282 3.82 -8.69 -12.96
C ALA A 282 5.27 -9.20 -12.77
N PRO A 283 5.54 -10.36 -12.14
CA PRO A 283 6.91 -10.90 -12.08
C PRO A 283 7.54 -11.20 -13.43
N PHE A 284 6.74 -11.59 -14.42
CA PHE A 284 7.25 -12.00 -15.73
C PHE A 284 7.73 -10.82 -16.58
N ASP A 285 7.32 -9.59 -16.28
CA ASP A 285 7.85 -8.40 -16.94
C ASP A 285 9.34 -8.17 -16.58
N HIS A 286 9.81 -8.83 -15.52
CA HIS A 286 11.20 -8.82 -15.05
C HIS A 286 11.87 -10.20 -15.16
N GLN A 287 11.33 -11.11 -15.97
CA GLN A 287 11.93 -12.42 -16.17
C GLN A 287 13.30 -12.28 -16.85
N ASP A 288 14.34 -12.89 -16.26
CA ASP A 288 15.70 -12.80 -16.80
C ASP A 288 15.95 -13.74 -18.00
N ASP A 289 17.13 -13.62 -18.61
CA ASP A 289 17.54 -14.41 -19.78
C ASP A 289 17.62 -15.93 -19.50
N SER A 290 17.80 -16.33 -18.23
CA SER A 290 17.78 -17.74 -17.82
C SER A 290 16.35 -18.29 -17.66
N GLY A 291 15.36 -17.41 -17.65
CA GLY A 291 13.96 -17.70 -17.39
C GLY A 291 13.56 -17.51 -15.93
N ALA A 292 14.46 -17.06 -15.06
CA ALA A 292 14.18 -16.87 -13.64
C ALA A 292 13.26 -15.67 -13.40
N LEU A 293 12.38 -15.80 -12.41
CA LEU A 293 11.58 -14.68 -11.90
C LEU A 293 12.30 -14.03 -10.71
N PRO A 294 12.12 -12.72 -10.48
CA PRO A 294 12.63 -12.09 -9.26
C PRO A 294 11.94 -12.69 -8.03
N ASP A 295 12.62 -12.67 -6.88
CA ASP A 295 12.03 -12.93 -5.56
C ASP A 295 10.88 -11.97 -5.30
N SER A 296 11.18 -10.66 -5.44
CA SER A 296 10.22 -9.59 -5.22
C SER A 296 10.45 -8.36 -6.09
N ILE A 297 9.38 -7.58 -6.24
CA ILE A 297 9.33 -6.30 -6.97
C ILE A 297 8.66 -5.26 -6.07
N SER A 298 9.26 -4.07 -5.95
CA SER A 298 8.68 -2.89 -5.29
C SER A 298 8.70 -1.69 -6.24
N HIS A 299 8.37 -0.50 -5.73
CA HIS A 299 8.51 0.73 -6.51
C HIS A 299 9.95 0.93 -7.04
N SER A 300 10.98 0.70 -6.21
CA SER A 300 12.38 1.03 -6.53
C SER A 300 13.33 -0.16 -6.57
N GLU A 301 12.86 -1.38 -6.37
CA GLU A 301 13.70 -2.57 -6.32
C GLU A 301 13.11 -3.74 -7.11
N VAL A 302 13.98 -4.50 -7.78
CA VAL A 302 13.70 -5.82 -8.33
C VAL A 302 14.79 -6.75 -7.81
N LEU A 303 14.43 -7.73 -6.98
CA LEU A 303 15.39 -8.57 -6.27
C LEU A 303 15.44 -9.98 -6.85
N PHE A 304 16.63 -10.45 -7.22
CA PHE A 304 16.88 -11.80 -7.77
C PHE A 304 17.72 -12.68 -6.84
N ASN A 305 17.85 -12.29 -5.57
CA ASN A 305 18.62 -13.02 -4.57
C ASN A 305 18.02 -14.39 -4.21
N PHE A 306 16.70 -14.56 -4.38
CA PHE A 306 16.00 -15.82 -4.23
C PHE A 306 15.00 -16.02 -5.37
N VAL A 307 14.47 -17.23 -5.46
CA VAL A 307 13.28 -17.53 -6.25
C VAL A 307 12.10 -17.88 -5.33
N LYS A 308 10.97 -18.27 -5.91
CA LYS A 308 9.83 -18.84 -5.17
C LYS A 308 9.28 -20.05 -5.91
N PRO A 309 8.51 -20.95 -5.25
CA PRO A 309 8.12 -22.19 -5.90
C PRO A 309 7.24 -21.96 -7.15
N PRO A 310 7.34 -22.83 -8.18
CA PRO A 310 6.76 -22.56 -9.50
C PRO A 310 5.25 -22.85 -9.64
N VAL A 311 4.39 -22.31 -8.78
CA VAL A 311 2.91 -22.52 -8.88
C VAL A 311 2.21 -21.76 -10.00
N HIS A 312 2.90 -20.88 -10.73
CA HIS A 312 2.31 -20.05 -11.78
C HIS A 312 1.51 -20.85 -12.83
N GLY A 313 2.00 -22.04 -13.21
CA GLY A 313 1.26 -22.92 -14.13
C GLY A 313 -0.03 -23.49 -13.51
N TRP A 314 0.02 -23.88 -12.23
CA TRP A 314 -1.15 -24.29 -11.46
C TRP A 314 -2.15 -23.14 -11.32
N THR A 315 -1.67 -21.94 -11.00
CA THR A 315 -2.47 -20.72 -10.86
C THR A 315 -3.18 -20.38 -12.16
N LEU A 316 -2.45 -20.33 -13.30
CA LEU A 316 -3.06 -20.09 -14.60
C LEU A 316 -4.12 -21.14 -14.95
N ARG A 317 -3.86 -22.43 -14.65
CA ARG A 317 -4.83 -23.50 -14.86
C ARG A 317 -6.10 -23.25 -14.05
N ARG A 318 -5.98 -22.85 -12.78
CA ARG A 318 -7.11 -22.58 -11.90
C ARG A 318 -7.90 -21.36 -12.39
N LEU A 319 -7.22 -20.26 -12.68
CA LEU A 319 -7.84 -19.06 -13.24
C LEU A 319 -8.65 -19.37 -14.51
N ARG A 320 -8.10 -20.18 -15.43
CA ARG A 320 -8.78 -20.57 -16.68
C ARG A 320 -9.91 -21.59 -16.50
N ALA A 321 -9.88 -22.38 -15.44
CA ALA A 321 -10.91 -23.37 -15.16
C ALA A 321 -12.17 -22.72 -14.57
N ASP A 322 -11.98 -21.69 -13.75
CA ASP A 322 -13.04 -21.10 -12.95
C ASP A 322 -13.56 -19.77 -13.50
N HIS A 323 -12.79 -19.11 -14.38
CA HIS A 323 -13.08 -17.75 -14.83
C HIS A 323 -12.82 -17.55 -16.33
N ASP A 324 -13.60 -16.65 -16.93
CA ASP A 324 -13.39 -16.20 -18.30
C ASP A 324 -12.30 -15.13 -18.33
N LEU A 325 -11.06 -15.58 -18.56
CA LEU A 325 -9.91 -14.68 -18.62
C LEU A 325 -9.77 -14.04 -20.01
N PRO A 326 -9.34 -12.77 -20.09
CA PRO A 326 -9.13 -12.04 -21.33
C PRO A 326 -7.82 -12.46 -22.04
N LEU A 327 -7.73 -13.74 -22.41
CA LEU A 327 -6.59 -14.36 -23.06
C LEU A 327 -6.82 -14.48 -24.56
N SER A 328 -6.47 -13.42 -25.31
CA SER A 328 -6.36 -13.51 -26.77
C SER A 328 -5.32 -14.56 -27.18
N GLY A 329 -5.39 -15.05 -28.42
CA GLY A 329 -4.42 -16.05 -28.90
C GLY A 329 -2.96 -15.58 -28.85
N SER A 330 -2.69 -14.27 -29.01
CA SER A 330 -1.36 -13.70 -28.83
C SER A 330 -0.96 -13.63 -27.35
N ARG A 331 -1.85 -13.17 -26.47
CA ARG A 331 -1.59 -13.09 -25.02
C ARG A 331 -1.36 -14.48 -24.42
N LEU A 332 -2.12 -15.48 -24.86
CA LEU A 332 -1.93 -16.87 -24.43
C LEU A 332 -0.56 -17.43 -24.86
N ARG A 333 -0.09 -17.11 -26.08
CA ARG A 333 1.26 -17.49 -26.54
C ARG A 333 2.34 -16.82 -25.70
N GLU A 334 2.20 -15.53 -25.41
CA GLU A 334 3.14 -14.81 -24.55
C GLU A 334 3.23 -15.42 -23.15
N VAL A 335 2.08 -15.68 -22.52
CA VAL A 335 2.00 -16.34 -21.21
C VAL A 335 2.63 -17.73 -21.27
N TYR A 336 2.38 -18.50 -22.33
CA TYR A 336 3.00 -19.81 -22.53
C TYR A 336 4.51 -19.72 -22.64
N ASP A 337 5.05 -18.81 -23.47
CA ASP A 337 6.49 -18.66 -23.68
C ASP A 337 7.21 -18.27 -22.38
N ARG A 338 6.60 -17.36 -21.61
CA ARG A 338 7.07 -16.94 -20.28
C ARG A 338 7.08 -18.10 -19.28
N LEU A 339 6.00 -18.88 -19.21
CA LEU A 339 5.91 -20.06 -18.33
C LEU A 339 6.87 -21.18 -18.76
N ALA A 340 7.07 -21.39 -20.06
CA ALA A 340 7.99 -22.38 -20.58
C ALA A 340 9.43 -22.06 -20.17
N ARG A 341 9.86 -20.79 -20.30
CA ARG A 341 11.17 -20.35 -19.81
C ARG A 341 11.31 -20.52 -18.29
N TRP A 342 10.28 -20.20 -17.52
CA TRP A 342 10.30 -20.39 -16.07
C TRP A 342 10.41 -21.87 -15.67
N THR A 343 9.71 -22.74 -16.39
CA THR A 343 9.80 -24.19 -16.18
C THR A 343 11.20 -24.70 -16.53
N ARG A 344 11.76 -24.22 -17.64
CA ARG A 344 13.11 -24.57 -18.06
C ARG A 344 14.17 -24.07 -17.10
N PHE A 345 14.01 -22.90 -16.49
CA PHE A 345 14.92 -22.46 -15.43
C PHE A 345 15.04 -23.51 -14.32
N TRP A 346 13.91 -24.04 -13.83
CA TRP A 346 13.95 -25.09 -12.81
C TRP A 346 14.65 -26.36 -13.30
N LEU A 347 14.32 -26.83 -14.51
CA LEU A 347 14.84 -28.10 -15.04
C LEU A 347 16.29 -28.02 -15.55
N ASP A 348 16.70 -26.87 -16.07
CA ASP A 348 18.00 -26.69 -16.75
C ASP A 348 19.02 -25.99 -15.83
N VAL A 349 18.57 -25.09 -14.94
CA VAL A 349 19.46 -24.26 -14.08
C VAL A 349 19.44 -24.72 -12.62
N ARG A 350 18.26 -25.07 -12.07
CA ARG A 350 18.11 -25.46 -10.65
C ARG A 350 18.24 -26.96 -10.40
N ARG A 351 18.65 -27.73 -11.40
CA ARG A 351 18.88 -29.17 -11.29
C ARG A 351 20.37 -29.47 -11.24
N ARG A 352 20.80 -30.25 -10.24
CA ARG A 352 22.20 -30.66 -10.09
C ARG A 352 22.62 -31.59 -11.24
N PRO A 353 23.86 -31.50 -11.76
CA PRO A 353 24.35 -32.43 -12.77
C PRO A 353 24.23 -33.89 -12.30
N GLY A 354 23.59 -34.73 -13.12
CA GLY A 354 23.35 -36.14 -12.80
C GLY A 354 22.13 -36.43 -11.92
N HIS A 355 21.39 -35.39 -11.51
CA HIS A 355 20.13 -35.53 -10.78
C HIS A 355 18.94 -35.35 -11.72
N GLU A 356 17.81 -36.00 -11.42
CA GLU A 356 16.58 -35.90 -12.22
C GLU A 356 15.71 -34.70 -11.84
N LEU A 357 15.73 -34.32 -10.55
CA LEU A 357 14.85 -33.32 -9.95
C LEU A 357 15.57 -31.99 -9.66
N PRO A 358 14.85 -30.85 -9.73
CA PRO A 358 15.35 -29.56 -9.30
C PRO A 358 15.53 -29.46 -7.78
N CYS A 359 16.32 -28.49 -7.32
CA CYS A 359 16.59 -28.22 -5.92
C CYS A 359 16.40 -26.74 -5.54
N TYR A 360 15.94 -26.54 -4.30
CA TYR A 360 16.08 -25.25 -3.64
C TYR A 360 17.54 -25.06 -3.20
N HIS A 361 18.02 -23.82 -3.26
CA HIS A 361 19.36 -23.44 -2.80
C HIS A 361 19.32 -22.81 -1.40
N HIS A 362 18.13 -22.40 -0.96
CA HIS A 362 17.88 -21.81 0.35
C HIS A 362 16.40 -22.00 0.77
N GLY A 363 16.11 -21.90 2.07
CA GLY A 363 14.72 -21.95 2.60
C GLY A 363 13.81 -20.92 1.95
N ASN A 364 14.31 -19.71 1.75
CA ASN A 364 13.60 -18.62 1.06
C ASN A 364 13.16 -19.00 -0.35
N ASP A 365 13.87 -19.87 -1.07
CA ASP A 365 13.43 -20.32 -2.40
C ASP A 365 12.12 -21.12 -2.34
N SER A 366 11.85 -21.76 -1.19
CA SER A 366 10.65 -22.55 -0.96
C SER A 366 9.47 -21.75 -0.43
N GLY A 367 9.70 -20.51 0.03
CA GLY A 367 8.74 -19.73 0.82
C GLY A 367 8.59 -20.21 2.27
N TRP A 368 9.27 -21.29 2.66
CA TRP A 368 9.34 -21.79 4.03
C TRP A 368 10.69 -21.46 4.68
N ASP A 369 10.94 -20.16 4.83
CA ASP A 369 12.24 -19.56 5.16
C ASP A 369 13.00 -20.24 6.32
N ASN A 370 12.29 -20.61 7.39
CA ASN A 370 12.85 -21.21 8.60
C ASN A 370 12.42 -22.67 8.83
N SER A 371 12.00 -23.39 7.78
CA SER A 371 11.57 -24.78 7.90
C SER A 371 12.71 -25.72 8.29
N THR A 372 12.40 -26.67 9.18
CA THR A 372 13.33 -27.69 9.68
C THR A 372 13.82 -28.64 8.58
N THR A 373 13.14 -28.69 7.43
CA THR A 373 13.62 -29.41 6.24
C THR A 373 15.03 -28.96 5.82
N PHE A 374 15.38 -27.70 6.09
CA PHE A 374 16.68 -27.10 5.77
C PHE A 374 17.70 -27.18 6.92
N ASP A 375 17.43 -27.89 8.03
CA ASP A 375 18.32 -27.91 9.20
C ASP A 375 19.64 -28.66 8.96
N ARG A 376 19.57 -29.73 8.15
CA ARG A 376 20.74 -30.59 7.85
C ARG A 376 21.47 -30.19 6.58
N ASP A 377 20.74 -29.79 5.55
CA ASP A 377 21.27 -29.33 4.27
C ASP A 377 20.52 -28.06 3.86
N ARG A 378 21.23 -27.11 3.25
CA ARG A 378 20.66 -25.86 2.75
C ARG A 378 20.25 -25.97 1.28
N VAL A 379 20.81 -26.93 0.54
CA VAL A 379 20.54 -27.15 -0.89
C VAL A 379 19.91 -28.52 -1.12
N LEU A 380 18.59 -28.56 -1.33
CA LEU A 380 17.84 -29.81 -1.27
C LEU A 380 16.77 -29.97 -2.37
N GLU A 381 16.64 -31.20 -2.85
CA GLU A 381 15.49 -31.68 -3.63
C GLU A 381 14.37 -31.98 -2.64
N SER A 382 13.37 -31.11 -2.58
CA SER A 382 12.25 -31.27 -1.67
C SER A 382 11.04 -31.90 -2.38
N PRO A 383 10.19 -32.65 -1.65
CA PRO A 383 8.99 -33.25 -2.23
C PRO A 383 7.97 -32.24 -2.77
N ASP A 384 7.93 -31.01 -2.26
CA ASP A 384 7.01 -29.97 -2.75
C ASP A 384 7.45 -29.36 -4.09
N LEU A 385 8.73 -29.47 -4.43
CA LEU A 385 9.29 -28.99 -5.70
C LEU A 385 9.35 -30.08 -6.78
N ALA A 386 9.41 -31.35 -6.36
CA ALA A 386 9.65 -32.54 -7.20
C ALA A 386 8.54 -32.83 -8.23
#